data_AF-A0A947C617-F1
#
_entry.id   AF-A0A947C617-F1
#
_cell.length_a   1.000
_cell.length_b   1.000
_cell.length_c   1.000
_cell.angle_alpha   90.00
_cell.angle_beta   90.00
_cell.angle_gamma   90.00
#
_symmetry.space_group_name_H-M   'P 1'
#
loop_
_entity.id
_entity.type
_entity.pdbx_description
1 polymer ?
#
loop_
_entity_poly.entity_id
_entity_poly.type
_entity_poly.pdbx_seq_one_letter_code
_entity_poly.pdbx_strand_id
1 'polypeptide(L)'
;MGGEPDERTALKQWLHGRLTEEEPAKQEWHQLLGATWDYLLLTPVRDLIDAKTAKAAADELMSAELVTGLSRPVVAAVAPVVIQELRGDERPLERFLPKDAQVKLQEAIARPGLVHPDWIRAMFRGEAAEAVLNDALYRALKDFSTLLPRLMVKLSPMGRLGVLGSAGVLAEKLIEDLERRIEPEIKSFLADRSEQILDRAAEFTIAKLDDPASIEFRANLVNFVLSKSPAFFVGAADDVMLDDIGAVAELTARHVADMPDMRADVHG
;
A
#
# COMPACT_ATOMS: atom_id res chain seq x y z
N MET A 1 -69.21 -10.02 -50.03
CA MET A 1 -68.61 -10.18 -48.69
C MET A 1 -67.37 -11.06 -48.87
N GLY A 2 -66.22 -10.45 -49.16
CA GLY A 2 -64.94 -11.15 -49.35
C GLY A 2 -64.11 -10.98 -48.08
N GLY A 3 -63.76 -12.09 -47.43
CA GLY A 3 -63.04 -12.11 -46.16
C GLY A 3 -61.55 -11.82 -46.36
N GLU A 4 -60.96 -11.08 -45.44
CA GLU A 4 -59.51 -10.98 -45.21
C GLU A 4 -58.99 -12.27 -44.57
N PRO A 5 -58.23 -13.12 -45.29
CA PRO A 5 -57.62 -14.33 -44.72
C PRO A 5 -56.10 -14.20 -44.54
N ASP A 6 -55.53 -13.01 -44.73
CA ASP A 6 -54.08 -12.86 -44.99
C ASP A 6 -53.25 -12.51 -43.74
N GLU A 7 -53.68 -11.52 -42.93
CA GLU A 7 -52.84 -11.00 -41.83
C GLU A 7 -52.64 -11.98 -40.67
N ARG A 8 -53.68 -12.73 -40.30
CA ARG A 8 -53.57 -13.73 -39.21
C ARG A 8 -52.71 -14.92 -39.61
N THR A 9 -52.68 -15.26 -40.90
CA THR A 9 -51.88 -16.35 -41.43
C THR A 9 -50.41 -15.92 -41.52
N ALA A 10 -50.17 -14.70 -41.98
CA ALA A 10 -48.85 -14.07 -41.98
C ALA A 10 -48.27 -13.92 -40.57
N LEU A 11 -49.07 -13.46 -39.59
CA LEU A 11 -48.63 -13.33 -38.20
C LEU A 11 -48.28 -14.68 -37.57
N LYS A 12 -49.05 -15.74 -37.86
CA LYS A 12 -48.75 -17.09 -37.38
C LYS A 12 -47.48 -17.66 -38.00
N GLN A 13 -47.26 -17.46 -39.30
CA GLN A 13 -46.02 -17.87 -39.96
C GLN A 13 -44.81 -17.09 -39.45
N TRP A 14 -44.97 -15.78 -39.20
CA TRP A 14 -43.93 -14.94 -38.61
C TRP A 14 -43.58 -15.38 -37.18
N LEU A 15 -44.58 -15.62 -36.32
CA LEU A 15 -44.37 -16.14 -34.97
C LEU A 15 -43.77 -17.54 -34.97
N HIS A 16 -44.17 -18.41 -35.90
CA HIS A 16 -43.62 -19.75 -36.02
C HIS A 16 -42.15 -19.70 -36.43
N GLY A 17 -41.80 -18.96 -37.50
CA GLY A 17 -40.39 -18.77 -37.89
C GLY A 17 -39.53 -18.24 -36.74
N ARG A 18 -40.05 -17.28 -35.96
CA ARG A 18 -39.36 -16.70 -34.80
C ARG A 18 -39.18 -17.67 -33.61
N LEU A 19 -40.08 -18.65 -33.45
CA LEU A 19 -40.08 -19.59 -32.32
C LEU A 19 -39.41 -20.94 -32.64
N THR A 20 -39.31 -21.32 -33.91
CA THR A 20 -38.73 -22.61 -34.34
C THR A 20 -37.41 -22.50 -35.12
N GLU A 21 -37.07 -21.37 -35.72
CA GLU A 21 -35.82 -21.22 -36.48
C GLU A 21 -34.77 -20.50 -35.63
N GLU A 22 -33.75 -21.24 -35.18
CA GLU A 22 -32.73 -20.75 -34.25
C GLU A 22 -31.88 -19.58 -34.80
N GLU A 23 -31.48 -19.64 -36.07
CA GLU A 23 -30.51 -18.67 -36.60
C GLU A 23 -31.11 -17.29 -36.94
N PRO A 24 -32.29 -17.19 -37.57
CA PRO A 24 -32.94 -15.90 -37.76
C PRO A 24 -33.30 -15.22 -36.44
N ALA A 25 -33.77 -16.00 -35.46
CA ALA A 25 -34.08 -15.50 -34.12
C ALA A 25 -32.82 -15.00 -33.38
N LYS A 26 -31.69 -15.71 -33.49
CA LYS A 26 -30.41 -15.27 -32.93
C LYS A 26 -29.89 -13.99 -33.59
N GLN A 27 -30.00 -13.86 -34.90
CA GLN A 27 -29.59 -12.64 -35.61
C GLN A 27 -30.47 -11.44 -35.25
N GLU A 28 -31.78 -11.63 -35.21
CA GLU A 28 -32.72 -10.58 -34.80
C GLU A 28 -32.49 -10.18 -33.33
N TRP A 29 -32.17 -11.15 -32.46
CA TRP A 29 -31.81 -10.89 -31.08
C TRP A 29 -30.51 -10.08 -30.93
N HIS A 30 -29.47 -10.39 -31.71
CA HIS A 30 -28.24 -9.60 -31.72
C HIS A 30 -28.48 -8.18 -32.23
N GLN A 31 -29.32 -8.00 -33.26
CA GLN A 31 -29.67 -6.67 -33.76
C GLN A 31 -30.46 -5.87 -32.74
N LEU A 32 -31.44 -6.49 -32.08
CA LEU A 32 -32.22 -5.86 -31.01
C LEU A 32 -31.35 -5.50 -29.81
N LEU A 33 -30.43 -6.37 -29.41
CA LEU A 33 -29.47 -6.09 -28.34
C LEU A 33 -28.56 -4.92 -28.70
N GLY A 34 -27.99 -4.91 -29.91
CA GLY A 34 -27.16 -3.81 -30.40
C GLY A 34 -27.91 -2.48 -30.41
N ALA A 35 -29.10 -2.46 -31.00
CA ALA A 35 -29.94 -1.26 -31.05
C ALA A 35 -30.39 -0.77 -29.66
N THR A 36 -30.69 -1.71 -28.75
CA THR A 36 -31.04 -1.38 -27.36
C THR A 36 -29.84 -0.82 -26.61
N TRP A 37 -28.65 -1.40 -26.83
CA TRP A 37 -27.41 -0.93 -26.23
C TRP A 37 -27.02 0.47 -26.70
N ASP A 38 -27.12 0.73 -28.00
CA ASP A 38 -26.86 2.05 -28.58
C ASP A 38 -27.85 3.10 -28.06
N TYR A 39 -29.12 2.74 -27.93
CA TYR A 39 -30.15 3.59 -27.34
C TYR A 39 -29.87 3.89 -25.86
N LEU A 40 -29.45 2.89 -25.08
CA LEU A 40 -29.09 3.06 -23.66
C LEU A 40 -27.86 3.96 -23.50
N LEU A 41 -26.85 3.83 -24.35
CA LEU A 41 -25.64 4.67 -24.31
C LEU A 41 -25.92 6.14 -24.64
N LEU A 42 -26.92 6.40 -25.47
CA LEU A 42 -27.29 7.75 -25.90
C LEU A 42 -28.33 8.41 -24.97
N THR A 43 -28.99 7.65 -24.11
CA THR A 43 -30.02 8.18 -23.22
C THR A 43 -29.39 8.67 -21.92
N PRO A 44 -29.65 9.92 -21.49
CA PRO A 44 -29.15 10.41 -20.21
C PRO A 44 -29.58 9.49 -19.06
N VAL A 45 -28.65 9.15 -18.16
CA VAL A 45 -28.88 8.20 -17.05
C VAL A 45 -30.12 8.56 -16.21
N ARG A 46 -30.41 9.86 -16.05
CA ARG A 46 -31.59 10.38 -15.33
C ARG A 46 -32.94 10.02 -15.96
N ASP A 47 -32.95 9.76 -17.27
CA ASP A 47 -34.15 9.45 -18.05
C ASP A 47 -34.33 7.91 -18.19
N LEU A 48 -33.30 7.14 -17.87
CA LEU A 48 -33.30 5.68 -17.88
C LEU A 48 -33.67 5.06 -16.52
N ILE A 49 -33.25 5.70 -15.43
CA ILE A 49 -33.37 5.14 -14.09
C ILE A 49 -33.88 6.21 -13.14
N ASP A 50 -35.05 5.94 -12.54
CA ASP A 50 -35.54 6.71 -11.41
C ASP A 50 -34.55 6.61 -10.24
N ALA A 51 -34.24 7.73 -9.58
CA ALA A 51 -33.20 7.77 -8.54
C ALA A 51 -33.45 6.78 -7.39
N LYS A 52 -34.71 6.46 -7.10
CA LYS A 52 -35.09 5.46 -6.09
C LYS A 52 -34.81 4.04 -6.58
N THR A 53 -35.09 3.75 -7.84
CA THR A 53 -34.76 2.47 -8.49
C THR A 53 -33.25 2.30 -8.66
N ALA A 54 -32.51 3.38 -8.98
CA ALA A 54 -31.05 3.38 -9.03
C ALA A 54 -30.45 3.10 -7.66
N LYS A 55 -30.95 3.75 -6.60
CA LYS A 55 -30.53 3.50 -5.21
C LYS A 55 -30.82 2.06 -4.82
N ALA A 56 -32.06 1.57 -5.01
CA ALA A 56 -32.43 0.21 -4.65
C ALA A 56 -31.63 -0.85 -5.43
N ALA A 57 -31.42 -0.64 -6.73
CA ALA A 57 -30.59 -1.51 -7.54
C ALA A 57 -29.11 -1.42 -7.15
N ALA A 58 -28.59 -0.24 -6.82
CA ALA A 58 -27.23 -0.08 -6.31
C ALA A 58 -27.06 -0.76 -4.96
N ASP A 59 -28.00 -0.60 -4.03
CA ASP A 59 -28.01 -1.24 -2.71
C ASP A 59 -28.08 -2.79 -2.83
N GLU A 60 -28.82 -3.30 -3.83
CA GLU A 60 -28.94 -4.74 -4.10
C GLU A 60 -27.72 -5.30 -4.88
N LEU A 61 -27.14 -4.52 -5.79
CA LEU A 61 -25.91 -4.85 -6.53
C LEU A 61 -24.64 -4.68 -5.69
N MET A 62 -24.69 -3.90 -4.61
CA MET A 62 -23.64 -3.73 -3.61
C MET A 62 -23.54 -4.89 -2.62
N SER A 63 -24.24 -6.02 -2.86
CA SER A 63 -23.97 -7.23 -2.08
C SER A 63 -22.52 -7.67 -2.28
N ALA A 64 -21.85 -8.01 -1.17
CA ALA A 64 -20.45 -8.43 -1.14
C ALA A 64 -20.14 -9.52 -2.19
N GLU A 65 -21.10 -10.41 -2.40
CA GLU A 65 -21.01 -11.53 -3.32
C GLU A 65 -21.10 -11.11 -4.79
N LEU A 66 -21.95 -10.13 -5.14
CA LEU A 66 -22.04 -9.58 -6.50
C LEU A 66 -20.84 -8.70 -6.84
N VAL A 67 -20.43 -7.80 -5.93
CA VAL A 67 -19.26 -6.94 -6.15
C VAL A 67 -18.01 -7.80 -6.33
N THR A 68 -17.81 -8.81 -5.47
CA THR A 68 -16.66 -9.71 -5.58
C THR A 68 -16.78 -10.61 -6.81
N GLY A 69 -17.96 -11.16 -7.10
CA GLY A 69 -18.19 -12.03 -8.24
C GLY A 69 -18.02 -11.33 -9.60
N LEU A 70 -18.40 -10.05 -9.71
CA LEU A 70 -18.29 -9.26 -10.94
C LEU A 70 -16.91 -8.63 -11.12
N SER A 71 -16.29 -8.16 -10.04
CA SER A 71 -14.96 -7.54 -10.10
C SER A 71 -13.84 -8.56 -10.29
N ARG A 72 -13.94 -9.74 -9.69
CA ARG A 72 -12.90 -10.78 -9.75
C ARG A 72 -12.50 -11.18 -11.18
N PRO A 73 -13.41 -11.50 -12.12
CA PRO A 73 -13.01 -11.84 -13.49
C PRO A 73 -12.39 -10.64 -14.24
N VAL A 74 -12.85 -9.42 -13.94
CA VAL A 74 -12.28 -8.19 -14.54
C VAL A 74 -10.87 -7.96 -14.02
N VAL A 75 -10.67 -8.02 -12.70
CA VAL A 75 -9.36 -7.84 -12.06
C VAL A 75 -8.40 -8.95 -12.48
N ALA A 76 -8.84 -10.21 -12.51
CA ALA A 76 -8.00 -11.33 -12.96
C ALA A 76 -7.56 -11.21 -14.42
N ALA A 77 -8.39 -10.61 -15.28
CA ALA A 77 -8.03 -10.37 -16.68
C ALA A 77 -7.15 -9.13 -16.88
N VAL A 78 -7.38 -8.06 -16.11
CA VAL A 78 -6.73 -6.75 -16.31
C VAL A 78 -5.44 -6.62 -15.51
N ALA A 79 -5.39 -7.15 -14.28
CA ALA A 79 -4.26 -6.94 -13.38
C ALA A 79 -2.93 -7.47 -13.95
N PRO A 80 -2.83 -8.69 -14.52
CA PRO A 80 -1.57 -9.17 -15.08
C PRO A 80 -1.04 -8.27 -16.22
N VAL A 81 -1.94 -7.77 -17.06
CA VAL A 81 -1.60 -6.88 -18.19
C VAL A 81 -1.10 -5.54 -17.66
N VAL A 82 -1.83 -4.92 -16.73
CA VAL A 82 -1.45 -3.64 -16.12
C VAL A 82 -0.13 -3.77 -15.37
N ILE A 83 0.06 -4.85 -14.60
CA ILE A 83 1.32 -5.11 -13.89
C ILE A 83 2.48 -5.25 -14.87
N GLN A 84 2.29 -5.98 -15.97
CA GLN A 84 3.32 -6.14 -16.99
C GLN A 84 3.67 -4.80 -17.67
N GLU A 85 2.67 -3.96 -17.95
CA GLU A 85 2.89 -2.61 -18.46
C GLU A 85 3.64 -1.73 -17.44
N LEU A 86 3.27 -1.79 -16.16
CA LEU A 86 3.94 -1.03 -15.10
C LEU A 86 5.38 -1.51 -14.89
N ARG A 87 5.67 -2.81 -15.05
CA ARG A 87 7.05 -3.35 -15.00
C ARG A 87 7.92 -2.81 -16.14
N GLY A 88 7.33 -2.52 -17.30
CA GLY A 88 8.03 -1.93 -18.45
C GLY A 88 8.10 -0.40 -18.43
N ASP A 89 7.38 0.27 -17.54
CA ASP A 89 7.32 1.73 -17.52
C ASP A 89 8.39 2.34 -16.60
N GLU A 90 9.43 2.88 -17.21
CA GLU A 90 10.57 3.52 -16.53
C GLU A 90 10.38 5.01 -16.25
N ARG A 91 9.28 5.62 -16.71
CA ARG A 91 9.07 7.06 -16.51
C ARG A 91 8.68 7.36 -15.06
N PRO A 92 8.92 8.58 -14.54
CA PRO A 92 8.53 8.96 -13.18
C PRO A 92 7.01 8.98 -12.95
N LEU A 93 6.56 8.57 -11.76
CA LEU A 93 5.15 8.58 -11.35
C LEU A 93 4.52 9.97 -11.37
N GLU A 94 5.31 11.03 -11.19
CA GLU A 94 4.82 12.42 -11.22
C GLU A 94 4.03 12.76 -12.50
N ARG A 95 4.27 12.05 -13.62
CA ARG A 95 3.54 12.23 -14.88
C ARG A 95 2.04 11.96 -14.77
N PHE A 96 1.63 11.12 -13.81
CA PHE A 96 0.21 10.80 -13.58
C PHE A 96 -0.52 11.91 -12.82
N LEU A 97 0.22 12.87 -12.27
CA LEU A 97 -0.34 14.00 -11.53
C LEU A 97 -0.25 15.27 -12.39
N PRO A 98 -1.38 15.95 -12.64
CA PRO A 98 -1.36 17.31 -13.18
C PRO A 98 -0.51 18.23 -12.28
N LYS A 99 0.14 19.25 -12.87
CA LYS A 99 1.01 20.18 -12.11
C LYS A 99 0.29 20.80 -10.91
N ASP A 100 -0.98 21.18 -11.08
CA ASP A 100 -1.79 21.75 -9.99
C ASP A 100 -2.03 20.74 -8.86
N ALA A 101 -2.15 19.45 -9.17
CA ALA A 101 -2.27 18.39 -8.17
C ALA A 101 -0.94 18.16 -7.42
N GLN A 102 0.20 18.27 -8.12
CA GLN A 102 1.51 18.19 -7.49
C GLN A 102 1.72 19.32 -6.47
N VAL A 103 1.34 20.56 -6.82
CA VAL A 103 1.40 21.71 -5.90
C VAL A 103 0.51 21.47 -4.67
N LYS A 104 -0.75 21.05 -4.88
CA LYS A 104 -1.67 20.74 -3.77
C LYS A 104 -1.17 19.60 -2.88
N LEU A 105 -0.49 18.60 -3.46
CA LEU A 105 0.10 17.51 -2.71
C LEU A 105 1.24 18.01 -1.82
N GLN A 106 2.13 18.86 -2.35
CA GLN A 106 3.20 19.49 -1.55
C GLN A 106 2.62 20.32 -0.39
N GLU A 107 1.62 21.15 -0.69
CA GLU A 107 0.92 21.92 0.33
C GLU A 107 0.26 21.03 1.38
N ALA A 108 -0.34 19.90 0.96
CA ALA A 108 -0.96 18.95 1.85
C ALA A 108 0.07 18.31 2.79
N ILE A 109 1.24 17.90 2.29
CA ILE A 109 2.32 17.25 3.07
C ILE A 109 2.96 18.20 4.08
N ALA A 110 2.99 19.50 3.75
CA ALA A 110 3.51 20.53 4.62
C ALA A 110 2.57 20.88 5.80
N ARG A 111 1.34 20.35 5.83
CA ARG A 111 0.39 20.63 6.91
C ARG A 111 0.84 19.98 8.22
N PRO A 112 0.78 20.70 9.34
CA PRO A 112 0.98 20.09 10.65
C PRO A 112 -0.16 19.12 10.98
N GLY A 113 0.11 18.10 11.79
CA GLY A 113 -0.90 17.16 12.27
C GLY A 113 -1.39 16.11 11.27
N LEU A 114 -0.69 15.91 10.14
CA LEU A 114 -1.03 14.85 9.17
C LEU A 114 -0.79 13.44 9.69
N VAL A 115 0.28 13.26 10.48
CA VAL A 115 0.71 11.94 10.93
C VAL A 115 0.21 11.72 12.35
N HIS A 116 -0.64 10.72 12.55
CA HIS A 116 -1.13 10.39 13.89
C HIS A 116 0.02 9.81 14.73
N PRO A 117 0.21 10.25 15.99
CA PRO A 117 1.30 9.75 16.85
C PRO A 117 1.35 8.23 16.99
N ASP A 118 0.19 7.56 16.94
CA ASP A 118 0.12 6.11 17.08
C ASP A 118 0.76 5.35 15.91
N TRP A 119 0.79 5.91 14.69
CA TRP A 119 1.55 5.32 13.58
C TRP A 119 3.04 5.30 13.89
N ILE A 120 3.55 6.37 14.49
CA ILE A 120 4.95 6.46 14.89
C ILE A 120 5.22 5.43 15.98
N ARG A 121 4.39 5.35 17.02
CA ARG A 121 4.55 4.34 18.08
C ARG A 121 4.53 2.91 17.52
N ALA A 122 3.59 2.61 16.63
CA ALA A 122 3.50 1.30 16.00
C ALA A 122 4.75 0.96 15.17
N MET A 123 5.28 1.93 14.41
CA MET A 123 6.49 1.75 13.62
C MET A 123 7.71 1.44 14.50
N PHE A 124 7.86 2.13 15.63
CA PHE A 124 8.98 1.90 16.56
C PHE A 124 8.82 0.63 17.41
N ARG A 125 7.59 0.14 17.63
CA ARG A 125 7.32 -1.09 18.40
C ARG A 125 7.43 -2.39 17.59
N GLY A 126 7.70 -2.30 16.29
CA GLY A 126 7.88 -3.49 15.46
C GLY A 126 9.18 -4.22 15.81
N GLU A 127 9.14 -5.56 15.82
CA GLU A 127 10.32 -6.41 16.06
C GLU A 127 11.50 -6.07 15.13
N ALA A 128 11.21 -5.66 13.88
CA ALA A 128 12.22 -5.22 12.94
C ALA A 128 12.91 -3.92 13.37
N ALA A 129 12.17 -2.95 13.91
CA ALA A 129 12.74 -1.70 14.41
C ALA A 129 13.62 -1.95 15.64
N GLU A 130 13.18 -2.86 16.52
CA GLU A 130 13.97 -3.30 17.67
C GLU A 130 15.25 -4.00 17.24
N ALA A 131 15.19 -4.92 16.27
CA ALA A 131 16.36 -5.62 15.76
C ALA A 131 17.40 -4.65 15.15
N VAL A 132 16.94 -3.69 14.33
CA VAL A 132 17.81 -2.67 13.72
C VAL A 132 18.44 -1.78 14.78
N LEU A 133 17.66 -1.32 15.77
CA LEU A 133 18.18 -0.50 16.86
C LEU A 133 19.21 -1.25 17.70
N ASN A 134 18.91 -2.50 18.06
CA ASN A 134 19.81 -3.34 18.87
C ASN A 134 21.14 -3.59 18.14
N ASP A 135 21.11 -3.90 16.84
CA ASP A 135 22.33 -4.06 16.05
C ASP A 135 23.11 -2.75 15.94
N ALA A 136 22.45 -1.63 15.65
CA ALA A 136 23.10 -0.32 15.55
C ALA A 136 23.72 0.12 16.87
N LEU A 137 23.00 0.00 17.99
CA LEU A 137 23.49 0.33 19.32
C LEU A 137 24.61 -0.61 19.77
N TYR A 138 24.49 -1.91 19.50
CA TYR A 138 25.54 -2.88 19.79
C TYR A 138 26.85 -2.50 19.08
N ARG A 139 26.78 -2.20 17.77
CA ARG A 139 27.94 -1.75 17.00
C ARG A 139 28.50 -0.44 17.55
N ALA A 140 27.67 0.55 17.81
CA ALA A 140 28.11 1.84 18.34
C ALA A 140 28.76 1.71 19.73
N LEU A 141 28.20 0.91 20.63
CA LEU A 141 28.74 0.66 21.97
C LEU A 141 30.05 -0.13 21.90
N LYS A 142 30.15 -1.09 20.99
CA LYS A 142 31.38 -1.85 20.73
C LYS A 142 32.48 -0.97 20.15
N ASP A 143 32.15 -0.16 19.14
CA ASP A 143 33.09 0.80 18.56
C ASP A 143 33.59 1.78 19.63
N PHE A 144 32.68 2.28 20.48
CA PHE A 144 33.04 3.13 21.60
C PHE A 144 33.91 2.42 22.65
N SER A 145 33.63 1.15 22.99
CA SER A 145 34.44 0.37 23.93
C SER A 145 35.87 0.14 23.42
N THR A 146 36.08 0.10 22.10
CA THR A 146 37.44 0.03 21.52
C THR A 146 38.17 1.38 21.55
N LEU A 147 37.43 2.50 21.50
CA LEU A 147 37.98 3.85 21.49
C LEU A 147 38.34 4.35 22.90
N LEU A 148 37.55 3.99 23.91
CA LEU A 148 37.70 4.39 25.31
C LEU A 148 39.11 4.11 25.87
N PRO A 149 39.65 2.89 25.76
CA PRO A 149 41.00 2.61 26.24
C PRO A 149 42.08 3.40 25.49
N ARG A 150 41.92 3.59 24.18
CA ARG A 150 42.87 4.37 23.38
C ARG A 150 42.90 5.83 23.84
N LEU A 151 41.75 6.39 24.20
CA LEU A 151 41.65 7.73 24.79
C LEU A 151 42.29 7.75 26.19
N MET A 152 42.03 6.77 27.04
CA MET A 152 42.61 6.67 28.38
C MET A 152 44.14 6.53 28.35
N VAL A 153 44.69 5.75 27.42
CA VAL A 153 46.15 5.62 27.22
C VAL A 153 46.76 6.92 26.72
N LYS A 154 46.10 7.63 25.79
CA LYS A 154 46.54 8.95 25.30
C LYS A 154 46.52 10.04 26.36
N LEU A 155 45.56 9.99 27.29
CA LEU A 155 45.39 10.97 28.36
C LEU A 155 46.18 10.61 29.63
N SER A 156 46.62 9.35 29.76
CA SER A 156 47.45 8.87 30.87
C SER A 156 48.85 9.52 30.85
N PRO A 157 49.40 9.91 32.02
CA PRO A 157 50.78 10.35 32.14
C PRO A 157 51.81 9.35 31.59
N MET A 158 51.46 8.05 31.53
CA MET A 158 52.31 7.01 30.93
C MET A 158 52.38 7.09 29.39
N GLY A 159 51.39 7.69 28.71
CA GLY A 159 51.40 7.84 27.26
C GLY A 159 52.51 8.76 26.74
N ARG A 160 53.06 9.63 27.60
CA ARG A 160 54.20 10.50 27.30
C ARG A 160 55.57 9.88 27.63
N LEU A 161 55.61 8.74 28.31
CA LEU A 161 56.85 8.04 28.72
C LEU A 161 57.04 6.67 28.02
N GLY A 162 56.10 6.26 27.17
CA GLY A 162 56.03 4.91 26.56
C GLY A 162 56.90 4.65 25.34
N VAL A 163 58.15 5.13 25.29
CA VAL A 163 59.11 4.76 24.22
C VAL A 163 59.74 3.38 24.44
N LEU A 164 59.40 2.68 25.53
CA LEU A 164 59.85 1.32 25.82
C LEU A 164 58.72 0.32 25.55
N GLY A 165 58.93 -0.57 24.57
CA GLY A 165 57.94 -1.46 23.93
C GLY A 165 57.16 -2.45 24.81
N SER A 166 57.25 -2.39 26.14
CA SER A 166 56.45 -3.19 27.08
C SER A 166 55.12 -2.53 27.47
N ALA A 167 54.97 -1.21 27.29
CA ALA A 167 53.74 -0.48 27.60
C ALA A 167 52.59 -0.78 26.62
N GLY A 168 52.90 -1.08 25.35
CA GLY A 168 51.92 -1.44 24.32
C GLY A 168 51.21 -2.75 24.62
N VAL A 169 51.96 -3.78 25.01
CA VAL A 169 51.42 -5.12 25.32
C VAL A 169 50.51 -5.10 26.57
N LEU A 170 50.85 -4.30 27.57
CA LEU A 170 50.00 -4.11 28.75
C LEU A 170 48.72 -3.33 28.43
N ALA A 171 48.80 -2.34 27.53
CA ALA A 171 47.63 -1.60 27.08
C ALA A 171 46.68 -2.49 26.26
N GLU A 172 47.20 -3.32 25.34
CA GLU A 172 46.41 -4.28 24.57
C GLU A 172 45.70 -5.30 25.47
N LYS A 173 46.39 -5.83 26.48
CA LYS A 173 45.78 -6.77 27.42
C LYS A 173 44.68 -6.13 28.28
N LEU A 174 44.86 -4.88 28.69
CA LEU A 174 43.84 -4.12 29.42
C LEU A 174 42.62 -3.80 28.53
N ILE A 175 42.84 -3.53 27.24
CA ILE A 175 41.79 -3.36 26.24
C ILE A 175 40.98 -4.65 26.11
N GLU A 176 41.67 -5.77 25.90
CA GLU A 176 41.05 -7.08 25.69
C GLU A 176 40.25 -7.54 26.92
N ASP A 177 40.80 -7.35 28.14
CA ASP A 177 40.09 -7.66 29.37
C ASP A 177 38.89 -6.73 29.63
N LEU A 178 38.97 -5.46 29.21
CA LEU A 178 37.86 -4.52 29.29
C LEU A 178 36.75 -4.91 28.30
N GLU A 179 37.11 -5.18 27.04
CA GLU A 179 36.17 -5.63 26.01
C GLU A 179 35.44 -6.90 26.45
N ARG A 180 36.17 -7.89 26.99
CA ARG A 180 35.58 -9.13 27.50
C ARG A 180 34.59 -8.92 28.65
N ARG A 181 34.77 -7.87 29.45
CA ARG A 181 33.87 -7.52 30.57
C ARG A 181 32.70 -6.63 30.13
N ILE A 182 32.91 -5.75 29.15
CA ILE A 182 31.88 -4.85 28.65
C ILE A 182 30.90 -5.57 27.73
N GLU A 183 31.37 -6.54 26.93
CA GLU A 183 30.55 -7.31 26.00
C GLU A 183 29.26 -7.91 26.61
N PRO A 184 29.30 -8.64 27.76
CA PRO A 184 28.09 -9.14 28.40
C PRO A 184 27.20 -8.02 28.96
N GLU A 185 27.78 -6.92 29.43
CA GLU A 185 27.05 -5.77 29.94
C GLU A 185 26.30 -5.02 28.83
N ILE A 186 26.92 -4.87 27.64
CA ILE A 186 26.26 -4.32 26.45
C ILE A 186 25.06 -5.20 26.08
N LYS A 187 25.24 -6.53 26.06
CA LYS A 187 24.16 -7.47 25.71
C LYS A 187 23.01 -7.41 26.72
N SER A 188 23.32 -7.41 28.02
CA SER A 188 22.30 -7.28 29.07
C SER A 188 21.58 -5.93 28.99
N PHE A 189 22.33 -4.85 28.79
CA PHE A 189 21.76 -3.50 28.65
C PHE A 189 20.78 -3.42 27.48
N LEU A 190 21.16 -3.96 26.31
CA LEU A 190 20.28 -3.94 25.13
C LEU A 190 19.06 -4.81 25.33
N ALA A 191 19.21 -6.01 25.90
CA ALA A 191 18.09 -6.92 26.16
C ALA A 191 17.05 -6.32 27.12
N ASP A 192 17.48 -5.56 28.14
CA ASP A 192 16.59 -5.02 29.18
C ASP A 192 16.03 -3.62 28.84
N ARG A 193 16.61 -2.92 27.85
CA ARG A 193 16.32 -1.49 27.61
C ARG A 193 15.89 -1.15 26.18
N SER A 194 15.99 -2.08 25.23
CA SER A 194 15.65 -1.86 23.82
C SER A 194 14.27 -1.22 23.64
N GLU A 195 13.25 -1.81 24.27
CA GLU A 195 11.86 -1.33 24.23
C GLU A 195 11.72 0.09 24.79
N GLN A 196 12.36 0.38 25.94
CA GLN A 196 12.35 1.72 26.54
C GLN A 196 13.04 2.76 25.67
N ILE A 197 14.08 2.38 24.93
CA ILE A 197 14.78 3.28 24.00
C ILE A 197 13.89 3.55 22.77
N LEU A 198 13.21 2.53 22.24
CA LEU A 198 12.27 2.69 21.13
C LEU A 198 11.09 3.58 21.51
N ASP A 199 10.49 3.39 22.68
CA ASP A 199 9.42 4.26 23.16
C ASP A 199 9.90 5.72 23.29
N ARG A 200 11.11 5.95 23.82
CA ARG A 200 11.69 7.30 23.89
C ARG A 200 11.97 7.90 22.51
N ALA A 201 12.46 7.09 21.57
CA ALA A 201 12.69 7.52 20.19
C ALA A 201 11.37 7.88 19.50
N ALA A 202 10.30 7.12 19.74
CA ALA A 202 8.96 7.41 19.25
C ALA A 202 8.45 8.73 19.84
N GLU A 203 8.51 8.91 21.16
CA GLU A 203 8.05 10.16 21.81
C GLU A 203 8.88 11.37 21.38
N PHE A 204 10.19 11.22 21.19
CA PHE A 204 11.03 12.27 20.61
C PHE A 204 10.58 12.63 19.18
N THR A 205 10.33 11.62 18.34
CA THR A 205 9.87 11.82 16.96
C THR A 205 8.51 12.49 16.93
N ILE A 206 7.58 12.09 17.80
CA ILE A 206 6.25 12.70 17.94
C ILE A 206 6.37 14.17 18.37
N ALA A 207 7.22 14.46 19.35
CA ALA A 207 7.47 15.83 19.81
C ALA A 207 8.08 16.74 18.73
N LYS A 208 8.70 16.16 17.70
CA LYS A 208 9.34 16.86 16.58
C LYS A 208 8.57 16.73 15.28
N LEU A 209 7.43 16.06 15.27
CA LEU A 209 6.71 15.67 14.07
C LEU A 209 6.46 16.86 13.14
N ASP A 210 6.09 18.02 13.68
CA ASP A 210 5.75 19.20 12.87
C ASP A 210 6.84 20.28 12.88
N ASP A 211 8.08 19.90 13.23
CA ASP A 211 9.20 20.81 13.05
C ASP A 211 9.59 20.95 11.56
N PRO A 212 10.27 22.05 11.17
CA PRO A 212 10.61 22.30 9.77
C PRO A 212 11.40 21.16 9.11
N ALA A 213 12.29 20.51 9.86
CA ALA A 213 13.11 19.40 9.36
C ALA A 213 12.28 18.15 9.07
N SER A 214 11.31 17.83 9.93
CA SER A 214 10.40 16.70 9.75
C SER A 214 9.41 16.92 8.62
N ILE A 215 8.93 18.16 8.45
CA ILE A 215 8.12 18.56 7.29
C ILE A 215 8.93 18.38 5.98
N GLU A 216 10.16 18.88 5.96
CA GLU A 216 11.07 18.73 4.81
C GLU A 216 11.35 17.26 4.50
N PHE A 217 11.61 16.44 5.53
CA PHE A 217 11.81 15.00 5.36
C PHE A 217 10.61 14.32 4.71
N ARG A 218 9.38 14.61 5.17
CA ARG A 218 8.15 14.06 4.55
C ARG A 218 8.00 14.49 3.10
N ALA A 219 8.24 15.76 2.79
CA ALA A 219 8.17 16.28 1.43
C ALA A 219 9.18 15.57 0.53
N ASN A 220 10.42 15.39 1.01
CA ASN A 220 11.47 14.66 0.30
C ASN A 220 11.11 13.19 0.08
N LEU A 221 10.49 12.52 1.05
CA LEU A 221 10.02 11.15 0.89
C LEU A 221 8.96 11.03 -0.21
N VAL A 222 7.98 11.93 -0.24
CA VAL A 222 6.97 11.92 -1.31
C VAL A 222 7.59 12.26 -2.66
N ASN A 223 8.45 13.26 -2.73
CA ASN A 223 9.20 13.58 -3.96
C ASN A 223 10.03 12.41 -4.45
N PHE A 224 10.69 11.70 -3.53
CA PHE A 224 11.40 10.48 -3.85
C PHE A 224 10.46 9.46 -4.49
N VAL A 225 9.33 9.14 -3.85
CA VAL A 225 8.34 8.18 -4.39
C VAL A 225 7.84 8.60 -5.78
N LEU A 226 7.47 9.88 -5.95
CA LEU A 226 6.98 10.39 -7.24
C LEU A 226 8.04 10.43 -8.34
N SER A 227 9.32 10.61 -7.97
CA SER A 227 10.44 10.57 -8.91
C SER A 227 10.76 9.17 -9.40
N LYS A 228 10.31 8.13 -8.70
CA LYS A 228 10.51 6.73 -9.11
C LYS A 228 9.50 6.32 -10.16
N SER A 229 9.89 5.31 -10.92
CA SER A 229 9.05 4.69 -11.93
C SER A 229 8.14 3.63 -11.33
N PRO A 230 6.99 3.30 -11.94
CA PRO A 230 6.22 2.13 -11.55
C PRO A 230 7.07 0.86 -11.47
N ALA A 231 7.98 0.66 -12.44
CA ALA A 231 8.90 -0.48 -12.48
C ALA A 231 9.77 -0.61 -11.22
N PHE A 232 10.12 0.51 -10.56
CA PHE A 232 10.85 0.48 -9.29
C PHE A 232 10.04 -0.19 -8.16
N PHE A 233 8.72 0.01 -8.14
CA PHE A 233 7.85 -0.52 -7.09
C PHE A 233 7.38 -1.95 -7.38
N VAL A 234 7.07 -2.25 -8.64
CA VAL A 234 6.56 -3.58 -9.04
C VAL A 234 7.66 -4.54 -9.45
N GLY A 235 8.89 -4.06 -9.71
CA GLY A 235 9.99 -4.89 -10.19
C GLY A 235 10.48 -5.90 -9.16
N ALA A 236 10.31 -5.61 -7.87
CA ALA A 236 10.63 -6.54 -6.78
C ALA A 236 9.46 -7.47 -6.40
N ALA A 237 8.24 -7.19 -6.88
CA ALA A 237 7.07 -8.01 -6.62
C ALA A 237 7.04 -9.17 -7.63
N ASP A 238 7.18 -10.40 -7.14
CA ASP A 238 6.96 -11.59 -7.94
C ASP A 238 5.44 -11.81 -8.16
N ASP A 239 5.12 -12.71 -9.08
CA ASP A 239 3.72 -12.97 -9.44
C ASP A 239 2.93 -13.57 -8.26
N VAL A 240 3.60 -14.26 -7.33
CA VAL A 240 2.99 -14.81 -6.11
C VAL A 240 2.55 -13.68 -5.16
N MET A 241 3.42 -12.70 -4.93
CA MET A 241 3.13 -11.54 -4.09
C MET A 241 1.98 -10.71 -4.64
N LEU A 242 1.84 -10.63 -5.96
CA LEU A 242 0.75 -9.91 -6.62
C LEU A 242 -0.59 -10.65 -6.50
N ASP A 243 -0.57 -11.98 -6.61
CA ASP A 243 -1.75 -12.82 -6.36
C ASP A 243 -2.21 -12.71 -4.90
N ASP A 244 -1.27 -12.68 -3.94
CA ASP A 244 -1.56 -12.49 -2.52
C ASP A 244 -2.20 -11.12 -2.24
N ILE A 245 -1.73 -10.05 -2.89
CA ILE A 245 -2.35 -8.72 -2.77
C ILE A 245 -3.80 -8.75 -3.30
N GLY A 246 -4.04 -9.44 -4.41
CA GLY A 246 -5.39 -9.65 -4.95
C GLY A 246 -6.30 -10.38 -3.96
N ALA A 247 -5.80 -11.43 -3.33
CA ALA A 247 -6.53 -12.20 -2.32
C ALA A 247 -6.83 -11.36 -1.06
N VAL A 248 -5.87 -10.56 -0.59
CA VAL A 248 -6.07 -9.64 0.55
C VAL A 248 -7.14 -8.60 0.23
N ALA A 249 -7.12 -8.02 -0.97
CA ALA A 249 -8.14 -7.07 -1.41
C ALA A 249 -9.53 -7.72 -1.44
N GLU A 250 -9.65 -8.96 -1.96
CA GLU A 250 -10.89 -9.73 -2.00
C GLU A 250 -11.43 -10.01 -0.58
N LEU A 251 -10.57 -10.49 0.32
CA LEU A 251 -10.95 -10.78 1.72
C LEU A 251 -11.35 -9.51 2.47
N THR A 252 -10.63 -8.40 2.26
CA THR A 252 -10.93 -7.11 2.88
C THR A 252 -12.26 -6.56 2.37
N ALA A 253 -12.50 -6.60 1.07
CA ALA A 253 -13.75 -6.13 0.47
C ALA A 253 -14.96 -6.91 1.01
N ARG A 254 -14.85 -8.24 1.10
CA ARG A 254 -15.88 -9.08 1.74
C ARG A 254 -16.10 -8.70 3.20
N HIS A 255 -15.02 -8.59 3.96
CA HIS A 255 -15.11 -8.26 5.38
C HIS A 255 -15.78 -6.90 5.63
N VAL A 256 -15.41 -5.87 4.86
CA VAL A 256 -16.02 -4.53 4.94
C VAL A 256 -17.51 -4.56 4.58
N ALA A 257 -17.90 -5.29 3.53
CA ALA A 257 -19.29 -5.42 3.14
C ALA A 257 -20.14 -6.21 4.15
N ASP A 258 -19.51 -7.06 4.96
CA ASP A 258 -20.15 -7.79 6.05
C ASP A 258 -20.20 -7.00 7.38
N MET A 259 -19.57 -5.83 7.45
CA MET A 259 -19.59 -5.01 8.67
C MET A 259 -21.01 -4.50 8.97
N PRO A 260 -21.52 -4.65 10.20
CA PRO A 260 -22.85 -4.17 10.60
C PRO A 260 -23.06 -2.67 10.35
N ASP A 261 -22.02 -1.88 10.57
CA ASP A 261 -22.05 -0.42 10.40
C ASP A 261 -22.24 -0.01 8.93
N MET A 262 -21.68 -0.78 8.00
CA MET A 262 -21.87 -0.57 6.55
C MET A 262 -23.23 -1.07 6.06
N ARG A 263 -23.85 -2.02 6.76
CA ARG A 263 -25.20 -2.52 6.46
C ARG A 263 -26.31 -1.62 7.02
N ALA A 264 -26.04 -0.88 8.10
CA ALA A 264 -27.01 0.01 8.74
C ALA A 264 -27.33 1.27 7.92
N ASP A 265 -26.34 1.82 7.20
CA ASP A 265 -26.51 3.01 6.36
C ASP A 265 -27.24 2.73 5.02
N VAL A 266 -27.41 1.45 4.65
CA VAL A 266 -28.09 1.04 3.41
C VAL A 266 -29.62 0.93 3.61
N HIS A 267 -30.09 0.81 4.85
CA HIS A 267 -31.52 0.65 5.17
C HIS A 267 -32.19 1.86 5.85
N GLY A 268 -31.47 2.98 5.97
CA GLY A 268 -32.01 4.30 6.36
C GLY A 268 -32.41 5.16 5.17
#